data_AF-A0A6G3X7D1-F1
#
_entry.id   AF-A0A6G3X7D1-F1
#
_cell.length_a   1.000
_cell.length_b   1.000
_cell.length_c   1.000
_cell.angle_alpha   90.00
_cell.angle_beta   90.00
_cell.angle_gamma   90.00
#
_symmetry.space_group_name_H-M   'P 1'
#
loop_
_entity.id
_entity.type
_entity.pdbx_description
1 polymer ?
#
loop_
_entity_poly.entity_id
_entity_poly.type
_entity_poly.pdbx_seq_one_letter_code
_entity_poly.pdbx_strand_id
1 'polypeptide(L)' 'RAAQQGHRRAQVRVGMLAAARGDVESAAHWYREAAEAGSRNGAFNLGLLLAREGSEREAALWWSRAAAA' A
#
# COMPACT_ATOMS: atom_id res chain seq x y z
N ARG A 1 2.41 2.39 17.75
CA ARG A 1 2.66 3.79 17.35
C ARG A 1 3.66 3.96 16.18
N ALA A 2 4.48 2.98 15.78
CA ALA A 2 5.45 3.16 14.69
C ALA A 2 4.85 3.48 13.30
N ALA A 3 3.72 2.87 12.92
CA ALA A 3 3.06 3.17 11.63
C ALA A 3 2.58 4.63 11.55
N GLN A 4 2.03 5.15 12.64
CA GLN A 4 1.63 6.56 12.79
C GLN A 4 2.82 7.54 12.80
N GLN A 5 4.04 7.04 13.00
CA GLN A 5 5.28 7.83 12.98
C GLN A 5 6.00 7.77 11.63
N GLY A 6 5.34 7.28 10.57
CA GLY A 6 5.92 7.24 9.22
C GLY A 6 6.90 6.09 8.97
N HIS A 7 7.02 5.12 9.88
CA HIS A 7 7.87 3.95 9.62
C HIS A 7 7.26 3.06 8.54
N ARG A 8 7.76 3.19 7.31
CA ARG A 8 7.30 2.47 6.10
C ARG A 8 7.04 0.98 6.29
N ARG A 9 7.98 0.26 6.92
CA ARG A 9 7.82 -1.17 7.20
C ARG A 9 6.64 -1.46 8.15
N ALA A 10 6.42 -0.59 9.13
CA ALA A 10 5.30 -0.70 10.05
C ALA A 10 3.97 -0.36 9.36
N GLN A 11 3.93 0.68 8.52
CA GLN A 11 2.75 1.02 7.71
C GLN A 11 2.34 -0.16 6.81
N VAL A 12 3.28 -0.76 6.07
CA VAL A 12 3.01 -1.98 5.27
C VAL A 12 2.47 -3.11 6.13
N ARG A 13 3.02 -3.33 7.34
CA ARG A 13 2.54 -4.39 8.22
C ARG A 13 1.12 -4.14 8.75
N VAL A 14 0.77 -2.90 9.08
CA VAL A 14 -0.60 -2.56 9.49
C VAL A 14 -1.56 -2.73 8.31
N GLY A 15 -1.17 -2.31 7.10
CA GLY A 15 -1.96 -2.51 5.89
C GLY A 15 -2.24 -3.99 5.59
N MET A 16 -1.24 -4.88 5.76
CA MET A 16 -1.43 -6.32 5.60
C MET A 16 -2.42 -6.91 6.62
N LEU A 17 -2.35 -6.46 7.88
CA LEU A 17 -3.29 -6.90 8.90
C LEU A 17 -4.71 -6.40 8.63
N ALA A 18 -4.88 -5.19 8.11
CA ALA A 18 -6.18 -4.67 7.69
C ALA A 18 -6.75 -5.48 6.52
N ALA A 19 -5.95 -5.71 5.48
CA ALA A 19 -6.36 -6.52 4.33
C ALA A 19 -6.77 -7.94 4.73
N ALA A 20 -6.04 -8.57 5.66
CA ALA A 20 -6.37 -9.90 6.18
C ALA A 20 -7.71 -9.95 6.94
N ARG A 21 -8.19 -8.82 7.46
CA ARG A 21 -9.51 -8.68 8.09
C ARG A 21 -10.61 -8.27 7.11
N GLY A 22 -10.29 -8.07 5.82
CA GLY A 22 -11.22 -7.52 4.83
C GLY A 22 -11.44 -6.01 4.95
N ASP A 23 -10.65 -5.31 5.76
CA ASP A 23 -10.70 -3.85 5.90
C ASP A 23 -9.88 -3.21 4.78
N VAL A 24 -10.49 -3.13 3.60
CA VAL A 24 -9.87 -2.67 2.35
C VAL A 24 -9.49 -1.18 2.44
N GLU A 25 -10.34 -0.34 3.03
CA GLU A 25 -10.08 1.09 3.17
C GLU A 25 -8.84 1.36 4.03
N SER A 26 -8.74 0.74 5.21
CA SER A 26 -7.56 0.89 6.06
C SER A 26 -6.31 0.33 5.39
N ALA A 27 -6.42 -0.79 4.67
CA ALA A 27 -5.30 -1.35 3.93
C ALA A 27 -4.78 -0.39 2.86
N ALA A 28 -5.68 0.18 2.05
CA ALA A 28 -5.34 1.15 1.02
C ALA A 28 -4.66 2.40 1.61
N HIS A 29 -5.20 2.93 2.72
CA HIS A 29 -4.60 4.07 3.43
C HIS A 29 -3.14 3.80 3.83
N TRP A 30 -2.88 2.69 4.53
CA TRP A 30 -1.54 2.39 5.03
C TRP A 30 -0.54 2.03 3.92
N TYR A 31 -1.01 1.38 2.85
CA TYR A 31 -0.15 1.12 1.69
C TYR A 31 0.19 2.39 0.94
N ARG A 32 -0.75 3.32 0.79
CA ARG A 32 -0.53 4.62 0.15
C ARG A 32 0.50 5.45 0.93
N GLU A 33 0.32 5.59 2.24
CA GLU A 33 1.30 6.27 3.11
C GLU A 33 2.71 5.67 2.98
N ALA A 34 2.82 4.33 2.99
CA ALA A 34 4.10 3.67 2.80
C ALA A 34 4.68 3.93 1.41
N ALA A 35 3.87 3.89 0.35
CA ALA A 35 4.27 4.10 -1.04
C ALA A 35 4.74 5.53 -1.30
N GLU A 36 4.02 6.52 -0.78
CA GLU A 36 4.35 7.94 -0.85
C GLU A 36 5.67 8.23 -0.13
N ALA A 37 5.89 7.60 1.02
CA ALA A 37 7.15 7.65 1.72
C ALA A 37 8.29 6.89 1.00
N GLY A 38 8.04 6.20 -0.12
CA GLY A 38 9.06 5.52 -0.93
C GLY A 38 9.22 4.03 -0.65
N SER A 39 8.22 3.38 -0.05
CA SER A 39 8.22 1.93 0.13
C SER A 39 7.82 1.23 -1.16
N ARG A 40 8.74 0.46 -1.76
CA ARG A 40 8.42 -0.48 -2.84
C ARG A 40 7.29 -1.44 -2.48
N ASN A 41 7.31 -1.99 -1.27
CA ASN A 41 6.29 -2.94 -0.81
C ASN A 41 4.93 -2.25 -0.61
N GLY A 42 4.92 -1.00 -0.13
CA GLY A 42 3.71 -0.20 -0.04
C GLY A 42 3.08 0.03 -1.40
N ALA A 43 3.89 0.48 -2.37
CA ALA A 43 3.44 0.71 -3.74
C ALA A 43 2.95 -0.58 -4.42
N PHE A 44 3.66 -1.68 -4.26
CA PHE A 44 3.24 -2.97 -4.80
C PHE A 44 1.91 -3.47 -4.23
N ASN A 45 1.75 -3.41 -2.91
CA ASN A 45 0.53 -3.87 -2.24
C ASN A 45 -0.66 -2.96 -2.53
N LEU A 46 -0.45 -1.65 -2.68
CA LEU A 46 -1.50 -0.72 -3.10
C LEU A 46 -1.95 -1.04 -4.53
N GLY A 47 -1.01 -1.30 -5.45
CA GLY A 47 -1.35 -1.70 -6.82
C GLY A 47 -2.17 -2.98 -6.87
N LEU A 48 -1.80 -4.00 -6.07
CA LEU A 48 -2.57 -5.24 -5.96
C LEU A 48 -4.00 -5.01 -5.47
N LEU A 49 -4.16 -4.15 -4.46
CA LEU A 49 -5.47 -3.82 -3.90
C LEU A 49 -6.34 -3.07 -4.91
N LEU A 50 -5.80 -2.04 -5.57
CA LEU A 50 -6.52 -1.26 -6.58
C LEU A 50 -6.93 -2.09 -7.79
N ALA A 51 -6.08 -3.01 -8.24
CA ALA A 51 -6.42 -3.92 -9.34
C ALA A 51 -7.60 -4.83 -8.98
N ARG A 52 -7.68 -5.31 -7.74
CA ARG A 52 -8.82 -6.12 -7.26
C ARG A 52 -10.12 -5.31 -7.21
N GLU A 53 -10.04 -4.02 -6.92
CA GLU A 53 -11.18 -3.08 -6.94
C GLU A 53 -11.50 -2.54 -8.36
N GLY A 54 -10.83 -3.05 -9.41
CA GLY A 54 -11.07 -2.65 -10.81
C GLY A 54 -10.40 -1.35 -11.23
N SER A 55 -9.55 -0.77 -10.38
CA SER A 55 -8.80 0.47 -10.65
C SER A 55 -7.45 0.18 -11.29
N GLU A 56 -7.46 -0.55 -12.42
CA GLU A 56 -6.25 -1.07 -13.10
C GLU A 56 -5.26 0.01 -13.51
N ARG A 57 -5.75 1.18 -13.97
CA ARG A 57 -4.89 2.30 -14.36
C ARG A 57 -4.10 2.86 -13.18
N GLU A 58 -4.75 3.04 -12.04
CA GLU A 58 -4.08 3.52 -10.83
C GLU A 58 -3.12 2.43 -10.29
N ALA A 59 -3.52 1.17 -10.34
CA ALA A 59 -2.67 0.05 -9.97
C ALA A 59 -1.35 0.03 -10.77
N ALA A 60 -1.43 0.21 -12.09
CA ALA A 60 -0.26 0.25 -12.97
C ALA A 60 0.72 1.39 -12.60
N LEU A 61 0.21 2.56 -12.20
CA LEU A 61 1.05 3.67 -11.74
C LEU A 61 1.83 3.29 -10.48
N TRP A 62 1.17 2.66 -9.50
CA TRP A 62 1.82 2.24 -8.26
C TRP A 62 2.80 1.10 -8.48
N TRP A 63 2.51 0.14 -9.35
CA TRP A 63 3.46 -0.90 -9.73
C TRP A 63 4.68 -0.35 -10.47
N SER A 64 4.48 0.62 -11.36
CA SER A 64 5.59 1.29 -12.04
C SER A 64 6.52 2.00 -11.04
N ARG A 65 5.93 2.68 -10.05
CA ARG A 65 6.71 3.29 -8.95
C ARG A 65 7.41 2.25 -8.08
N ALA A 66 6.78 1.09 -7.83
CA ALA A 66 7.40 -0.01 -7.09
C ALA A 66 8.60 -0.60 -7.84
N ALA A 67 8.54 -0.70 -9.16
CA ALA A 67 9.61 -1.23 -10.01
C ALA A 67 10.81 -0.26 -10.14
N ALA A 68 10.57 1.05 -10.02
CA ALA A 68 11.60 2.08 -10.20
C ALA A 68 12.37 2.47 -8.92
N ALA A 69 12.00 1.94 -7.75
CA ALA A 69 12.52 2.37 -6.44
C ALA A 69 13.46 1.37 -5.76
#